data_AF-A0A2D7F2H5-F1
#
_entry.id   AF-A0A2D7F2H5-F1
#
_cell.length_a   1.000
_cell.length_b   1.000
_cell.length_c   1.000
_cell.angle_alpha   90.00
_cell.angle_beta   90.00
_cell.angle_gamma   90.00
#
_symmetry.space_group_name_H-M   'P 1'
#
loop_
_entity.id
_entity.type
_entity.pdbx_description
1 polymer ?
#
loop_
_entity_poly.entity_id
_entity_poly.type
_entity_poly.pdbx_seq_one_letter_code
_entity_poly.pdbx_strand_id
1 'polypeptide(L)' 'MIEKSTGFGNLKLGADVPADSCCSDSDCCGPQIPLKRKLAKVGRNELCPCDSGKKYKKCCGKN' A
#
# COMPACT_ATOMS: atom_id res chain seq x y z
N MET A 1 23.04 10.32 38.17
CA MET A 1 21.92 9.52 37.65
C MET A 1 20.64 10.05 38.27
N ILE A 2 19.59 10.18 37.45
CA ILE A 2 18.19 10.47 37.82
C ILE A 2 17.85 11.97 37.92
N GLU A 3 17.52 12.57 36.78
CA GLU A 3 16.45 13.57 36.72
C GLU A 3 15.23 12.91 36.06
N LYS A 4 14.19 12.72 36.89
CA LYS A 4 12.86 12.28 36.49
C LYS A 4 12.12 13.51 35.97
N SER A 5 11.82 13.55 34.68
CA SER A 5 10.88 14.56 34.15
C SER A 5 10.04 13.95 33.03
N THR A 6 8.83 13.57 33.41
CA THR A 6 7.65 13.35 32.58
C THR A 6 7.48 14.44 31.52
N GLY A 7 7.34 14.04 30.26
CA GLY A 7 6.89 14.89 29.15
C GLY A 7 5.87 14.13 28.30
N PHE A 8 4.64 14.08 28.81
CA PHE A 8 3.44 13.67 28.07
C PHE A 8 2.96 14.83 27.19
N GLY A 9 2.69 14.58 25.90
CA GLY A 9 1.97 15.48 24.97
C GLY A 9 2.89 16.26 24.02
N ASN A 10 2.67 16.31 22.70
CA ASN A 10 1.39 16.41 22.01
C ASN A 10 1.41 15.64 20.68
N LEU A 11 0.53 14.65 20.56
CA LEU A 11 0.03 14.16 19.28
C LEU A 11 -0.87 15.26 18.70
N LYS A 12 -0.35 16.09 17.78
CA LYS A 12 -1.21 16.92 16.93
C LYS A 12 -1.58 16.08 15.70
N LEU A 13 -2.63 15.27 15.83
CA LEU A 13 -3.44 14.82 14.70
C LEU A 13 -4.57 15.86 14.55
N GLY A 14 -4.39 16.84 13.68
CA GLY A 14 -5.51 17.49 12.97
C GLY A 14 -5.53 16.87 11.56
N ALA A 15 -6.61 16.35 10.98
CA ALA A 15 -7.93 16.98 10.77
C ALA A 15 -7.67 18.45 10.39
N ASP A 16 -7.61 18.85 9.11
CA ASP A 16 -8.58 18.63 8.03
C ASP A 16 -7.86 18.78 6.66
N VAL A 17 -7.86 17.73 5.81
CA VAL A 17 -7.31 17.82 4.45
C VAL A 17 -8.47 17.95 3.46
N PRO A 18 -8.63 19.09 2.75
CA PRO A 18 -9.72 19.26 1.79
C PRO A 18 -9.54 18.32 0.59
N ALA A 19 -10.62 17.67 0.17
CA ALA A 19 -10.66 16.61 -0.83
C ALA A 19 -10.33 17.06 -2.28
N ASP A 20 -10.03 18.34 -2.51
CA ASP A 20 -9.74 18.91 -3.83
C ASP A 20 -8.34 19.52 -3.95
N SER A 21 -7.45 19.34 -2.96
CA SER A 21 -6.06 19.79 -3.10
C SER A 21 -5.26 18.75 -3.90
N CYS A 22 -5.21 18.94 -5.21
CA CYS A 22 -4.20 18.34 -6.08
C CYS A 22 -2.81 18.79 -5.60
N CYS A 23 -2.21 17.99 -4.73
CA CYS A 23 -0.96 18.29 -4.04
C CYS A 23 0.13 18.66 -5.05
N SER A 24 0.55 19.91 -5.04
CA SER A 24 1.60 20.46 -5.92
C SER A 24 2.99 20.42 -5.29
N ASP A 25 3.12 19.86 -4.09
CA ASP A 25 4.39 19.74 -3.38
C ASP A 25 5.00 18.34 -3.58
N SER A 26 6.24 18.30 -4.06
CA SER A 26 7.01 17.07 -4.31
C SER A 26 7.26 16.25 -3.04
N ASP A 27 7.02 16.80 -1.86
CA ASP A 27 7.21 16.11 -0.58
C ASP A 27 6.00 15.27 -0.16
N CYS A 28 4.84 15.40 -0.83
CA CYS A 28 3.63 14.64 -0.49
C CYS A 28 3.56 13.27 -1.19
N CYS A 29 4.29 13.09 -2.29
CA CYS A 29 4.33 11.86 -3.06
C CYS A 29 5.78 11.43 -3.24
N GLY A 30 6.30 10.69 -2.26
CA GLY A 30 7.65 10.11 -2.32
C GLY A 30 7.85 9.25 -3.58
N PRO A 31 9.10 8.94 -3.96
CA PRO A 31 9.39 8.16 -5.16
C PRO A 31 8.67 6.81 -5.09
N GLN A 32 7.67 6.63 -5.95
CA GLN A 32 6.89 5.40 -6.03
C GLN A 32 7.79 4.31 -6.61
N ILE A 33 8.33 3.45 -5.74
CA ILE A 33 9.12 2.31 -6.20
C ILE A 33 8.14 1.35 -6.89
N PRO A 34 8.32 1.03 -8.19
CA PRO A 34 7.41 0.14 -8.88
C PRO A 34 7.49 -1.24 -8.24
N LEU A 35 6.36 -1.69 -7.66
CA LEU A 35 6.27 -2.99 -7.03
C LEU A 35 6.32 -4.06 -8.12
N LYS A 36 7.52 -4.59 -8.36
CA LYS A 36 7.73 -5.68 -9.32
C LYS A 36 7.06 -6.93 -8.79
N ARG A 37 6.23 -7.58 -9.61
CA ARG A 37 5.64 -8.87 -9.27
C ARG A 37 6.76 -9.87 -8.97
N LYS A 38 6.74 -10.44 -7.77
CA LYS A 38 7.67 -11.50 -7.34
C LYS A 38 7.39 -12.82 -8.07
N LEU A 39 6.15 -13.05 -8.48
CA LEU A 39 5.72 -14.26 -9.18
C LEU A 39 5.82 -14.11 -10.70
N ALA A 40 6.09 -15.23 -11.37
CA ALA A 40 6.05 -15.33 -12.82
C ALA A 40 4.69 -14.90 -13.39
N LYS A 41 4.69 -14.43 -14.64
CA LYS A 41 3.45 -14.18 -15.38
C LYS A 41 2.71 -15.50 -15.57
N VAL A 42 1.66 -15.71 -14.77
CA VAL A 42 0.77 -16.86 -14.90
C VAL A 42 -0.02 -16.73 -16.20
N GLY A 43 0.10 -17.76 -17.05
CA GLY A 43 -0.69 -17.87 -18.27
C GLY A 43 -2.17 -18.02 -17.95
N ARG A 44 -3.05 -17.54 -18.84
CA ARG A 44 -4.50 -17.54 -18.60
C ARG A 44 -5.08 -18.96 -18.41
N ASN A 45 -4.44 -19.99 -18.96
CA ASN A 45 -4.83 -21.39 -18.81
C ASN A 45 -4.13 -22.16 -17.68
N GLU A 46 -3.10 -21.56 -17.06
CA GLU A 46 -2.32 -22.17 -15.98
C GLU A 46 -3.10 -22.18 -14.66
N LEU A 47 -2.62 -22.94 -13.67
CA LEU A 47 -3.18 -22.93 -12.32
C LEU A 47 -3.06 -21.53 -11.69
N CYS A 48 -4.11 -21.10 -10.98
CA CYS A 48 -4.10 -19.86 -10.23
C CYS A 48 -3.13 -19.96 -9.06
N PRO A 49 -2.23 -18.97 -8.85
CA PRO A 49 -1.30 -18.93 -7.72
C PRO A 49 -1.99 -18.57 -6.39
N CYS A 50 -3.32 -18.58 -6.36
CA CYS A 50 -4.17 -18.27 -5.22
C CYS A 50 -4.66 -19.53 -4.49
N ASP A 51 -4.03 -20.68 -4.77
CA ASP A 51 -4.33 -22.01 -4.19
C ASP A 51 -5.77 -22.52 -4.37
N SER A 52 -6.54 -21.89 -5.26
CA SER A 52 -7.94 -22.28 -5.50
C SER A 52 -8.11 -23.57 -6.32
N GLY A 53 -7.02 -24.16 -6.82
CA GLY A 53 -7.05 -25.31 -7.73
C GLY A 53 -7.67 -25.03 -9.10
N LYS A 54 -8.05 -23.78 -9.39
CA LYS A 54 -8.71 -23.37 -10.64
C LYS A 54 -7.69 -22.79 -11.62
N LYS A 55 -7.97 -22.90 -12.93
CA LYS A 55 -7.21 -22.17 -13.96
C LYS A 55 -7.33 -20.67 -13.74
N TYR A 56 -6.27 -19.90 -14.00
CA TYR A 56 -6.21 -18.45 -13.79
C TYR A 56 -7.41 -17.71 -14.40
N LYS A 57 -7.81 -18.06 -15.64
CA LYS A 57 -8.99 -17.50 -16.31
C LYS A 57 -10.34 -17.73 -15.62
N LYS A 58 -10.43 -18.74 -14.75
CA LYS A 58 -11.64 -19.07 -13.99
C LYS A 58 -11.55 -18.60 -12.53
N CYS A 59 -10.48 -17.89 -12.15
CA CYS A 59 -10.25 -17.38 -10.80
C CYS A 59 -9.79 -15.91 -10.85
N CYS A 60 -8.57 -15.56 -10.46
CA CYS A 60 -8.09 -14.16 -10.41
C CYS A 60 -8.04 -13.45 -11.77
N GLY A 61 -7.96 -14.18 -12.88
CA GLY A 61 -7.98 -13.65 -14.25
C GLY A 61 -9.37 -13.67 -14.90
N LYS A 62 -10.41 -13.84 -14.09
CA LYS A 62 -11.81 -13.77 -14.51
C LYS A 62 -12.23 -12.30 -14.44
N ASN A 63 -12.09 -11.59 -15.57
CA ASN A 63 -12.98 -10.47 -15.84
C ASN A 63 -14.40 -11.01 -16.04
#